data_AF-A0A0S4VBH7-F1
#
_entry.id   AF-A0A0S4VBH7-F1
#
_cell.length_a   1.000
_cell.length_b   1.000
_cell.length_c   1.000
_cell.angle_alpha   90.00
_cell.angle_beta   90.00
_cell.angle_gamma   90.00
#
_symmetry.space_group_name_H-M   'P 1'
#
loop_
_entity.id
_entity.type
_entity.pdbx_description
1 polymer ?
#
loop_
_entity_poly.entity_id
_entity_poly.type
_entity_poly.pdbx_seq_one_letter_code
_entity_poly.pdbx_strand_id
1 'polypeptide(L)'
;MQCWVCRQQARGYRHSDLRFRVGDPRRHPPDWAFCSRRCQDAFHAMYGAWRETEPPLSESFTREAHMPETTAQQRAAMRRCLRPFGRVAGEIGFDKPLAHYAEEEALRVIGAIVSAYTEAMALNAPRAQAASVGQRRSVGLSADAFADLEDDIPW
;
A
#
# COMPACT_ATOMS: atom_id res chain seq x y z
N MET A 1 -14.67 -4.93 9.78
CA MET A 1 -14.32 -4.58 8.39
C MET A 1 -12.81 -4.65 8.22
N GLN A 2 -12.32 -5.37 7.22
CA GLN A 2 -10.88 -5.51 6.95
C GLN A 2 -10.41 -4.43 5.96
N CYS A 3 -9.13 -4.08 6.03
CA CYS A 3 -8.49 -3.19 5.07
C CYS A 3 -8.48 -3.85 3.70
N TRP A 4 -9.05 -3.15 2.72
CA TRP A 4 -9.11 -3.62 1.35
C TRP A 4 -7.72 -3.82 0.76
N VAL A 5 -6.69 -3.06 1.19
CA VAL A 5 -5.31 -3.21 0.65
C VAL A 5 -4.51 -4.29 1.38
N CYS A 6 -4.45 -4.28 2.71
CA CYS A 6 -3.52 -5.12 3.48
C CYS A 6 -4.18 -6.12 4.44
N ARG A 7 -5.51 -6.27 4.41
CA ARG A 7 -6.31 -7.20 5.25
C ARG A 7 -6.29 -6.97 6.76
N GLN A 8 -5.45 -6.07 7.28
CA GLN A 8 -5.47 -5.63 8.68
C GLN A 8 -6.79 -4.97 9.06
N GLN A 9 -7.10 -4.85 10.35
CA GLN A 9 -8.31 -4.16 10.82
C GLN A 9 -8.39 -2.73 10.26
N ALA A 10 -9.52 -2.38 9.62
CA ALA A 10 -9.72 -1.03 9.09
C ALA A 10 -9.88 0.00 10.22
N ARG A 11 -9.46 1.24 9.96
CA ARG A 11 -9.41 2.32 10.97
C ARG A 11 -10.16 3.58 10.52
N GLY A 12 -11.26 3.40 9.79
CA GLY A 12 -12.17 4.49 9.40
C GLY A 12 -11.86 5.20 8.07
N TYR A 13 -10.71 4.91 7.43
CA TYR A 13 -10.41 5.43 6.10
C TYR A 13 -11.28 4.75 5.04
N ARG A 14 -11.84 5.51 4.09
CA ARG A 14 -12.74 5.02 3.02
C ARG A 14 -12.53 5.73 1.69
N HIS A 15 -13.03 5.16 0.62
CA HIS A 15 -13.08 5.83 -0.69
C HIS A 15 -14.47 6.43 -0.92
N SER A 16 -14.50 7.58 -1.60
CA SER A 16 -15.72 8.23 -2.04
C SER A 16 -15.61 8.57 -3.52
N ASP A 17 -16.45 7.95 -4.34
CA ASP A 17 -16.48 8.21 -5.76
C ASP A 17 -17.47 9.33 -6.07
N LEU A 18 -16.92 10.53 -6.27
CA LEU A 18 -17.70 11.75 -6.49
C LEU A 18 -18.45 11.78 -7.82
N ARG A 19 -18.26 10.80 -8.71
CA ARG A 19 -19.06 10.67 -9.95
C ARG A 19 -20.51 10.30 -9.65
N PHE A 20 -20.74 9.60 -8.55
CA PHE A 20 -22.08 9.19 -8.15
C PHE A 20 -22.71 10.25 -7.24
N ARG A 21 -24.03 10.44 -7.40
CA ARG A 21 -24.79 11.41 -6.62
C ARG A 21 -24.82 11.02 -5.14
N VAL A 22 -25.03 12.01 -4.28
CA VAL A 22 -25.26 11.78 -2.86
C VAL A 22 -26.48 10.85 -2.71
N GLY A 23 -26.32 9.72 -2.02
CA GLY A 23 -27.34 8.70 -1.86
C GLY A 23 -27.19 7.47 -2.76
N ASP A 24 -26.36 7.53 -3.81
CA ASP A 24 -26.02 6.34 -4.60
C ASP A 24 -25.08 5.43 -3.80
N PRO A 25 -25.41 4.15 -3.60
CA PRO A 25 -24.57 3.22 -2.83
C PRO A 25 -23.17 3.02 -3.45
N ARG A 26 -23.01 3.24 -4.76
CA ARG A 26 -21.70 3.17 -5.44
C ARG A 26 -20.79 4.34 -5.10
N ARG A 27 -21.33 5.43 -4.54
CA ARG A 27 -20.55 6.57 -4.06
C ARG A 27 -19.64 6.18 -2.90
N HIS A 28 -20.10 5.29 -2.02
CA HIS A 28 -19.37 4.85 -0.83
C HIS A 28 -19.44 3.33 -0.70
N PRO A 29 -18.71 2.56 -1.52
CA PRO A 29 -18.74 1.11 -1.45
C PRO A 29 -18.32 0.63 -0.05
N PRO A 30 -19.12 -0.23 0.61
CA PRO A 30 -18.90 -0.59 2.01
C PRO A 30 -17.57 -1.31 2.22
N ASP A 31 -17.13 -2.08 1.23
CA ASP A 31 -15.91 -2.91 1.27
C ASP A 31 -14.62 -2.12 1.08
N TRP A 32 -14.70 -0.87 0.62
CA TRP A 32 -13.53 0.00 0.41
C TRP A 32 -13.18 0.74 1.70
N ALA A 33 -12.72 -0.03 2.67
CA ALA A 33 -12.23 0.45 3.96
C ALA A 33 -10.70 0.23 4.09
N PHE A 34 -9.98 1.13 4.76
CA PHE A 34 -8.52 1.07 4.88
C PHE A 34 -8.04 1.22 6.33
N CYS A 35 -6.88 0.63 6.64
CA CYS A 35 -6.27 0.71 7.97
C CYS A 35 -5.42 1.99 8.18
N SER A 36 -5.04 2.67 7.10
CA SER A 36 -4.16 3.85 7.14
C SER A 36 -4.32 4.69 5.88
N ARG A 37 -3.91 5.96 5.97
CA ARG A 37 -3.82 6.88 4.83
C ARG A 37 -2.96 6.32 3.69
N ARG A 38 -1.84 5.68 4.02
CA ARG A 38 -0.97 5.01 3.03
C ARG A 38 -1.68 3.93 2.23
N CYS A 39 -2.53 3.12 2.87
CA CYS A 39 -3.33 2.12 2.16
C CYS A 39 -4.42 2.76 1.30
N GLN A 40 -5.05 3.84 1.78
CA GLN A 40 -6.03 4.60 1.00
C GLN A 40 -5.40 5.25 -0.24
N ASP A 41 -4.24 5.88 -0.11
CA ASP A 41 -3.54 6.52 -1.23
C ASP A 41 -3.08 5.48 -2.28
N ALA A 42 -2.60 4.31 -1.83
CA ALA A 42 -2.27 3.20 -2.73
C ALA A 42 -3.50 2.72 -3.53
N PHE A 43 -4.65 2.63 -2.88
CA PHE A 43 -5.91 2.34 -3.57
C PHE A 43 -6.29 3.44 -4.56
N HIS A 44 -6.21 4.71 -4.19
CA HIS A 44 -6.57 5.83 -5.09
C HIS A 44 -5.67 5.94 -6.31
N ALA A 45 -4.37 5.68 -6.18
CA ALA A 45 -3.44 5.68 -7.30
C ALA A 45 -3.83 4.61 -8.34
N MET A 46 -4.12 3.40 -7.88
CA MET A 46 -4.59 2.29 -8.73
C MET A 46 -5.99 2.57 -9.31
N TYR A 47 -6.91 3.07 -8.50
CA TYR A 47 -8.27 3.42 -8.92
C TYR A 47 -8.28 4.50 -10.01
N GLY A 48 -7.40 5.50 -9.89
CA GLY A 48 -7.22 6.54 -10.91
C GLY A 48 -6.72 5.97 -12.25
N ALA A 49 -5.64 5.18 -12.22
CA ALA A 49 -5.09 4.56 -13.43
C ALA A 49 -6.09 3.62 -14.14
N TRP A 50 -6.86 2.87 -13.36
CA TRP A 50 -7.92 1.98 -13.87
C TRP A 50 -9.07 2.74 -14.55
N ARG A 51 -9.41 3.95 -14.06
CA ARG A 51 -10.42 4.80 -14.70
C ARG A 51 -10.00 5.33 -16.06
N GLU A 52 -8.69 5.42 -16.30
CA GLU A 52 -8.11 5.97 -17.53
C GLU A 52 -7.85 4.89 -18.60
N THR A 53 -8.14 3.61 -18.31
CA THR A 53 -7.91 2.49 -19.23
C THR A 53 -9.10 2.28 -20.18
N GLU A 54 -8.85 2.10 -21.48
CA GLU A 54 -9.87 1.76 -22.49
C GLU A 54 -9.73 0.31 -23.01
N PRO A 55 -10.82 -0.47 -23.10
CA PRO A 55 -12.14 -0.20 -22.52
C PRO A 55 -12.06 -0.25 -20.98
N PRO A 56 -12.98 0.43 -20.26
CA PRO A 56 -13.03 0.31 -18.81
C PRO A 56 -13.20 -1.17 -18.46
N LEU A 57 -12.20 -1.71 -17.76
CA LEU A 57 -12.25 -3.06 -17.20
C LEU A 57 -13.59 -3.22 -16.48
N SER A 58 -14.34 -4.26 -16.82
CA SER A 58 -15.76 -4.45 -16.50
C SER A 58 -16.18 -4.07 -15.06
N GLU A 59 -17.47 -3.75 -14.89
CA GLU A 59 -18.15 -3.23 -13.67
C GLU A 59 -17.81 -3.93 -12.33
N SER A 60 -17.27 -5.15 -12.37
CA SER A 60 -16.79 -5.87 -11.19
C SER A 60 -15.30 -5.61 -10.94
N PHE A 61 -15.00 -4.60 -10.12
CA PHE A 61 -13.68 -4.41 -9.51
C PHE A 61 -13.44 -5.50 -8.44
N THR A 62 -13.06 -6.70 -8.88
CA THR A 62 -12.55 -7.72 -7.96
C THR A 62 -11.08 -7.46 -7.67
N ARG A 63 -10.64 -7.76 -6.45
CA ARG A 63 -9.23 -7.59 -6.04
C ARG A 63 -8.27 -8.37 -6.94
N GLU A 64 -8.73 -9.48 -7.55
CA GLU A 64 -7.95 -10.27 -8.49
C GLU A 64 -7.81 -9.62 -9.89
N ALA A 65 -8.72 -8.72 -10.28
CA ALA A 65 -8.76 -8.16 -11.64
C ALA A 65 -7.61 -7.20 -11.97
N HIS A 66 -6.85 -6.76 -10.98
CA HIS A 66 -5.69 -5.91 -11.18
C HIS A 66 -4.46 -6.58 -10.55
N MET A 67 -4.00 -7.68 -11.15
CA MET A 67 -2.63 -8.16 -10.91
C MET A 67 -1.70 -7.00 -11.34
N PRO A 68 -1.06 -6.28 -10.40
CA PRO A 68 -0.28 -5.12 -10.77
C PRO A 68 0.91 -5.59 -11.60
N GLU A 69 1.08 -5.00 -12.78
CA GLU A 69 2.32 -5.11 -13.54
C GLU A 69 3.50 -4.83 -12.59
N THR A 70 4.46 -5.76 -12.53
CA THR A 70 5.63 -5.60 -11.65
C THR A 70 6.41 -4.35 -12.08
N THR A 71 6.44 -3.35 -11.20
CA THR A 71 7.12 -2.09 -11.50
C THR A 71 8.61 -2.34 -11.78
N ALA A 72 9.28 -1.42 -12.49
CA ALA A 72 10.72 -1.56 -12.76
C ALA A 72 11.54 -1.73 -11.47
N GLN A 73 11.13 -1.07 -10.38
CA GLN A 73 11.72 -1.20 -9.05
C GLN A 73 11.50 -2.61 -8.47
N GLN A 74 10.29 -3.16 -8.56
CA GLN A 74 9.98 -4.51 -8.10
C GLN A 74 10.77 -5.56 -8.90
N ARG A 75 10.85 -5.42 -10.23
CA ARG A 75 11.69 -6.29 -11.07
C ARG A 75 13.17 -6.22 -10.70
N ALA A 76 13.69 -5.03 -10.40
CA ALA A 76 15.06 -4.87 -9.91
C ALA A 76 15.28 -5.54 -8.55
N ALA A 77 14.31 -5.45 -7.63
CA ALA A 77 14.35 -6.14 -6.34
C ALA A 77 14.31 -7.67 -6.52
N MET A 78 13.45 -8.19 -7.41
CA MET A 78 13.42 -9.63 -7.73
C MET A 78 14.76 -10.12 -8.28
N ARG A 79 15.43 -9.34 -9.15
CA ARG A 79 16.78 -9.69 -9.63
C ARG A 79 17.81 -9.77 -8.50
N ARG A 80 17.71 -8.92 -7.48
CA ARG A 80 18.59 -8.98 -6.29
C ARG A 80 18.34 -10.23 -5.44
N CYS A 81 17.14 -10.80 -5.48
CA CYS A 81 16.79 -12.02 -4.75
C CYS A 81 17.45 -13.28 -5.32
N LEU A 82 17.89 -13.27 -6.60
CA LEU A 82 18.43 -14.46 -7.27
C LEU A 82 19.68 -15.04 -6.57
N ARG A 83 20.55 -14.17 -6.03
CA ARG A 83 21.76 -14.60 -5.33
C ARG A 83 21.47 -15.28 -3.97
N PRO A 84 20.72 -14.66 -3.03
CA PRO A 84 20.36 -15.32 -1.77
C PRO A 84 19.48 -16.56 -2.01
N PHE A 85 18.59 -16.52 -2.99
CA PHE A 85 17.84 -17.70 -3.42
C PHE A 85 18.77 -18.85 -3.82
N GLY A 86 19.70 -18.63 -4.76
CA GLY A 86 20.61 -19.66 -5.24
C GLY A 86 21.50 -20.24 -4.14
N ARG A 87 21.90 -19.42 -3.15
CA ARG A 87 22.66 -19.90 -1.99
C ARG A 87 21.85 -20.89 -1.15
N VAL A 88 20.65 -20.50 -0.73
CA VAL A 88 19.80 -21.35 0.12
C VAL A 88 19.33 -22.58 -0.63
N ALA A 89 18.96 -22.42 -1.91
CA ALA A 89 18.61 -23.53 -2.79
C ALA A 89 19.76 -24.53 -2.94
N GLY A 90 21.00 -24.04 -3.09
CA GLY A 90 22.19 -24.90 -3.18
C GLY A 90 22.50 -25.65 -1.88
N GLU A 91 22.27 -25.03 -0.72
CA GLU A 91 22.44 -25.68 0.59
C GLU A 91 21.39 -26.76 0.86
N ILE A 92 20.17 -26.59 0.35
CA ILE A 92 19.06 -27.55 0.54
C ILE A 92 19.14 -28.71 -0.46
N GLY A 93 19.73 -28.49 -1.64
CA GLY A 93 19.57 -29.39 -2.77
C GLY A 93 18.28 -29.05 -3.53
N PHE A 94 18.44 -28.56 -4.76
CA PHE A 94 17.33 -28.14 -5.63
C PHE A 94 16.98 -29.17 -6.70
N ASP A 95 17.31 -30.44 -6.41
CA ASP A 95 17.19 -31.62 -7.25
C ASP A 95 15.87 -32.38 -7.04
N LYS A 96 15.10 -32.04 -6.00
CA LYS A 96 13.78 -32.60 -5.73
C LYS A 96 12.63 -31.67 -6.16
N PRO A 97 11.46 -32.21 -6.54
CA PRO A 97 10.30 -31.39 -6.85
C PRO A 97 9.85 -30.58 -5.64
N LEU A 98 9.29 -29.38 -5.86
CA LEU A 98 8.76 -28.49 -4.82
C LEU A 98 7.83 -29.18 -3.81
N ALA A 99 7.05 -30.16 -4.25
CA ALA A 99 6.14 -30.95 -3.39
C ALA A 99 6.85 -31.83 -2.35
N HIS A 100 8.16 -32.07 -2.50
CA HIS A 100 8.97 -32.92 -1.62
C HIS A 100 9.84 -32.13 -0.64
N TYR A 101 9.67 -30.81 -0.58
CA TYR A 101 10.34 -29.97 0.42
C TYR A 101 9.65 -30.15 1.76
N ALA A 102 10.46 -30.36 2.81
CA ALA A 102 9.98 -30.20 4.16
C ALA A 102 9.61 -28.73 4.40
N GLU A 103 8.67 -28.49 5.31
CA GLU A 103 8.22 -27.14 5.64
C GLU A 103 9.38 -26.21 6.00
N GLU A 104 10.34 -26.69 6.79
CA GLU A 104 11.53 -25.93 7.20
C GLU A 104 12.39 -25.50 6.01
N GLU A 105 12.56 -26.37 5.02
CA GLU A 105 13.33 -26.08 3.81
C GLU A 105 12.62 -25.02 2.96
N ALA A 106 11.30 -25.16 2.79
CA ALA A 106 10.49 -24.19 2.07
C ALA A 106 10.51 -22.82 2.75
N LEU A 107 10.35 -22.78 4.08
CA LEU A 107 10.39 -21.54 4.86
C LEU A 107 11.76 -20.86 4.79
N ARG A 108 12.87 -21.62 4.74
CA ARG A 108 14.22 -21.05 4.53
C ARG A 108 14.33 -20.34 3.19
N VAL A 109 13.86 -20.96 2.10
CA VAL A 109 13.87 -20.35 0.75
C VAL A 109 12.99 -19.09 0.72
N ILE A 110 11.76 -19.18 1.25
CA ILE A 110 10.81 -18.06 1.32
C ILE A 110 11.42 -16.91 2.13
N GLY A 111 11.98 -17.21 3.31
CA GLY A 111 12.59 -16.22 4.17
C GLY A 111 13.76 -15.49 3.50
N ALA A 112 14.61 -16.21 2.77
CA ALA A 112 15.72 -15.59 2.03
C ALA A 112 15.23 -14.63 0.93
N ILE A 113 14.19 -15.01 0.19
CA ILE A 113 13.60 -14.18 -0.87
C ILE A 113 12.92 -12.94 -0.27
N VAL A 114 12.05 -13.12 0.72
CA VAL A 114 11.27 -12.02 1.31
C VAL A 114 12.18 -11.00 1.98
N SER A 115 13.20 -11.45 2.72
CA SER A 115 14.18 -10.55 3.35
C SER A 115 14.94 -9.75 2.29
N ALA A 116 15.53 -10.41 1.29
CA ALA A 116 16.28 -9.73 0.23
C ALA A 116 15.41 -8.76 -0.59
N TYR A 117 14.16 -9.14 -0.87
CA TYR A 117 13.23 -8.31 -1.61
C TYR A 117 12.84 -7.05 -0.82
N THR A 118 12.50 -7.21 0.46
CA THR A 118 12.10 -6.08 1.31
C THR A 118 13.25 -5.10 1.55
N GLU A 119 14.48 -5.60 1.77
CA GLU A 119 15.70 -4.80 1.80
C GLU A 119 15.94 -4.04 0.49
N ALA A 120 15.84 -4.73 -0.65
CA ALA A 120 16.03 -4.11 -1.95
C ALA A 120 14.98 -3.02 -2.26
N MET A 121 13.74 -3.25 -1.84
CA MET A 121 12.65 -2.28 -1.97
C MET A 121 12.86 -1.07 -1.04
N ALA A 122 13.41 -1.27 0.16
CA ALA A 122 13.73 -0.20 1.11
C ALA A 122 14.88 0.70 0.64
N LEU A 123 15.92 0.13 0.00
CA LEU A 123 17.04 0.89 -0.56
C LEU A 123 16.63 1.83 -1.71
N ASN A 124 15.60 1.45 -2.46
CA ASN A 124 15.07 2.22 -3.59
C ASN A 124 13.85 3.06 -3.22
N ALA A 125 13.44 3.09 -1.94
CA ALA A 125 12.47 4.07 -1.50
C ALA A 125 13.05 5.47 -1.75
N PRO A 126 12.32 6.40 -2.38
CA PRO A 126 12.80 7.78 -2.47
C PRO A 126 13.16 8.21 -1.05
N ARG A 127 14.28 8.94 -0.92
CA ARG A 127 14.80 9.50 0.33
C ARG A 127 13.86 10.57 0.93
N ALA A 128 12.56 10.43 0.74
CA ALA A 128 11.45 11.30 1.09
C ALA A 128 11.11 11.28 2.58
N GLN A 129 12.10 11.02 3.45
CA GLN A 129 12.00 11.24 4.89
C GLN A 129 13.29 11.87 5.47
N ALA A 130 14.20 12.38 4.64
CA ALA A 130 15.34 13.17 5.11
C ALA A 130 15.16 14.69 4.95
N ALA A 131 14.01 15.16 4.43
CA ALA A 131 13.76 16.58 4.22
C ALA A 131 12.27 16.94 4.37
N SER A 132 11.71 16.76 5.56
CA SER A 132 10.52 17.53 6.00
C SER A 132 10.47 17.70 7.52
N VAL A 133 11.63 17.81 8.16
CA VAL A 133 11.78 18.46 9.48
C VAL A 133 12.66 19.71 9.29
N GLY A 134 12.40 20.44 8.21
CA GLY A 134 12.79 21.83 8.10
C GLY A 134 11.71 22.67 8.75
N GLN A 135 11.99 23.16 9.95
CA GLN A 135 11.50 24.46 10.39
C GLN A 135 9.97 24.59 10.52
N ARG A 136 9.37 23.83 11.45
CA ARG A 136 8.29 24.44 12.23
C ARG A 136 8.94 25.56 13.03
N ARG A 137 8.88 26.79 12.52
CA ARG A 137 8.87 27.96 13.42
C ARG A 137 7.83 27.62 14.48
N SER A 138 8.26 27.54 15.73
CA SER A 138 7.36 27.58 16.87
C SER A 138 6.60 28.89 16.78
N VAL A 139 5.50 28.91 16.05
CA VAL A 139 4.43 29.88 16.30
C VAL A 139 3.95 29.48 17.66
N GLY A 140 4.34 30.26 18.67
CA GLY A 140 3.90 30.06 20.03
C GLY A 140 2.39 29.94 20.01
N LEU A 141 1.88 28.81 20.52
CA LEU A 141 0.49 28.74 20.94
C LEU A 141 0.41 29.65 22.17
N SER A 142 0.24 30.96 21.94
CA SER A 142 -0.24 31.84 23.00
C SER A 142 -1.69 31.44 23.28
N ALA A 143 -2.09 31.50 24.54
CA ALA A 143 -3.45 31.24 25.00
C ALA A 143 -4.49 32.18 24.35
N ASP A 144 -4.05 33.20 23.61
CA ASP A 144 -4.88 34.23 22.98
C ASP A 144 -5.28 33.93 21.53
N ALA A 145 -4.90 32.78 20.95
CA ALA A 145 -5.20 32.47 19.54
C ALA A 145 -6.71 32.33 19.21
N PHE A 146 -7.56 32.32 20.24
CA PHE A 146 -9.02 32.24 20.13
C PHE A 146 -9.74 33.43 20.80
N ALA A 147 -9.01 34.45 21.26
CA ALA A 147 -9.59 35.57 22.01
C ALA A 147 -10.40 36.54 21.14
N ASP A 148 -10.15 36.59 19.83
CA ASP A 148 -10.82 37.51 18.89
C ASP A 148 -12.06 36.89 18.22
N LEU A 149 -12.58 35.78 18.74
CA LEU A 149 -13.83 35.16 18.27
C LEU A 149 -15.02 35.69 19.08
N GLU A 150 -15.27 36.99 18.99
CA GLU A 150 -16.49 37.61 19.53
C GLU A 150 -17.72 37.22 18.67
N ASP A 151 -18.57 36.38 19.25
CA ASP A 151 -20.06 36.42 19.28
C ASP A 151 -20.90 36.75 18.03
N ASP A 152 -20.43 36.54 16.80
CA ASP A 152 -21.28 36.63 15.60
C ASP A 152 -21.60 35.27 14.97
N ILE A 153 -22.31 34.41 15.72
CA ILE A 153 -23.04 33.27 15.13
C ILE A 153 -24.55 33.49 15.32
N PRO A 154 -25.27 34.04 14.32
CA PRO A 154 -26.72 34.12 14.37
C PRO A 154 -27.40 33.06 13.50
N TRP A 155 -27.08 31.76 13.66
CA TRP A 155 -27.95 30.62 13.31
C TRP A 155 -27.31 29.27 13.67
#